data_AF-V8RE50-F1
#
_entry.id   AF-V8RE50-F1
#
_cell.length_a   1.000
_cell.length_b   1.000
_cell.length_c   1.000
_cell.angle_alpha   90.00
_cell.angle_beta   90.00
_cell.angle_gamma   90.00
#
_symmetry.space_group_name_H-M   'P 1'
#
loop_
_entity.id
_entity.type
_entity.pdbx_description
1 polymer ?
#
loop_
_entity_poly.entity_id
_entity_poly.type
_entity_poly.pdbx_seq_one_letter_code
_entity_poly.pdbx_strand_id
1 'polypeptide(L)'
;MLSDDPADNPQRQVAVPGDSDFQPSDFPDEPMPASFRMPSDLNLKDTQAFPYKARISWKYVSDRFLPSSKESARMMQVDRLIKAAVTADGFAKWGCTVTGGKRQVWVFYTLDDAAFVSRVQAALAQTGPYPIELSSRKQADFSAEVPNTEQTRLTPKRCLE
;
A
#
# COMPACT_ATOMS: atom_id res chain seq x y z
N MET A 1 28.01 10.42 38.87
CA MET A 1 27.12 9.29 38.51
C MET A 1 26.23 9.78 37.39
N LEU A 2 26.48 9.31 36.17
CA LEU A 2 25.63 9.61 35.00
C LEU A 2 24.38 8.74 35.12
N SER A 3 23.21 9.37 35.18
CA SER A 3 21.94 8.69 34.99
C SER A 3 21.56 8.85 33.53
N ASP A 4 21.77 7.78 32.76
CA ASP A 4 21.16 7.58 31.44
C ASP A 4 19.68 7.30 31.65
N ASP A 5 18.82 8.27 31.32
CA ASP A 5 17.38 8.14 31.34
C ASP A 5 16.91 7.79 29.90
N PRO A 6 16.44 6.56 29.62
CA PRO A 6 16.11 6.11 28.26
C PRO A 6 14.67 6.49 27.85
N ALA A 7 14.24 7.70 28.20
CA ALA A 7 12.88 8.18 27.94
C ALA A 7 12.74 9.06 26.68
N ASP A 8 13.78 9.17 25.85
CA ASP A 8 13.69 9.88 24.57
C ASP A 8 13.55 8.87 23.42
N ASN A 9 12.36 8.28 23.30
CA ASN A 9 11.95 7.61 22.08
C ASN A 9 10.99 8.53 21.34
N PRO A 10 11.47 9.39 20.43
CA PRO A 10 10.61 10.13 19.54
C PRO A 10 10.06 9.16 18.49
N GLN A 11 9.10 8.31 18.87
CA GLN A 11 8.10 7.80 17.95
C GLN A 11 7.09 8.92 17.64
N ARG A 12 7.62 10.10 17.26
CA ARG A 12 6.89 11.01 16.40
C ARG A 12 6.73 10.28 15.09
N GLN A 13 5.49 10.22 14.63
CA GLN A 13 5.10 9.72 13.31
C GLN A 13 6.12 10.17 12.26
N VAL A 14 6.96 9.25 11.79
CA VAL A 14 7.80 9.52 10.63
C VAL A 14 6.97 9.14 9.41
N ALA A 15 6.05 10.04 9.05
CA ALA A 15 5.90 10.31 7.63
C ALA A 15 7.32 10.71 7.17
N VAL A 16 7.94 9.91 6.32
CA VAL A 16 9.23 10.28 5.74
C VAL A 16 9.01 11.64 5.06
N PRO A 17 9.65 12.73 5.53
CA PRO A 17 9.39 14.05 4.97
C PRO A 17 10.14 14.15 3.64
N GLY A 18 9.37 14.03 2.57
CA GLY A 18 9.77 14.26 1.20
C GLY A 18 8.61 13.86 0.30
N ASP A 19 7.89 14.85 -0.25
CA ASP A 19 6.89 14.73 -1.33
C ASP A 19 5.40 14.49 -0.97
N SER A 20 4.93 14.94 0.19
CA SER A 20 3.52 14.75 0.59
C SER A 20 2.79 16.08 0.75
N ASP A 21 2.17 16.61 -0.32
CA ASP A 21 1.13 17.64 -0.24
C ASP A 21 -0.18 17.12 0.39
N PHE A 22 -0.16 15.94 1.03
CA PHE A 22 -1.31 15.34 1.68
C PHE A 22 -1.57 15.99 3.04
N GLN A 23 -2.83 16.34 3.27
CA GLN A 23 -3.30 16.82 4.56
C GLN A 23 -3.53 15.65 5.52
N PRO A 24 -3.55 15.87 6.84
CA PRO A 24 -3.87 14.82 7.81
C PRO A 24 -5.17 14.05 7.52
N SER A 25 -6.19 14.72 6.96
CA SER A 25 -7.47 14.12 6.55
C SER A 25 -7.37 13.16 5.35
N ASP A 26 -6.27 13.19 4.61
CA ASP A 26 -6.02 12.31 3.47
C ASP A 26 -5.52 10.92 3.91
N PHE A 27 -5.24 10.73 5.20
CA PHE A 27 -4.85 9.46 5.79
C PHE A 27 -6.05 8.76 6.44
N PRO A 28 -6.08 7.41 6.48
CA PRO A 28 -7.13 6.68 7.16
C PRO A 28 -7.15 7.01 8.66
N ASP A 29 -8.34 6.94 9.26
CA ASP A 29 -8.55 7.26 10.69
C ASP A 29 -7.95 6.20 11.65
N GLU A 30 -7.20 5.23 11.13
CA GLU A 30 -6.63 4.13 11.92
C GLU A 30 -5.61 4.66 12.96
N PRO A 31 -5.71 4.22 14.23
CA PRO A 31 -4.91 4.76 15.32
C PRO A 31 -3.43 4.35 15.30
N MET A 32 -2.97 3.58 14.30
CA MET A 32 -1.65 2.97 14.30
C MET A 32 -0.69 3.70 13.35
N PRO A 33 0.57 3.99 13.78
CA PRO A 33 1.60 4.50 12.88
C PRO A 33 1.78 3.59 11.67
N ALA A 34 1.67 4.17 10.47
CA ALA A 34 1.89 3.48 9.21
C ALA A 34 2.68 4.37 8.23
N SER A 35 3.59 3.76 7.48
CA SER A 35 4.23 4.40 6.34
C SER A 35 3.40 4.17 5.09
N PHE A 36 3.14 5.22 4.33
CA PHE A 36 2.44 5.16 3.05
C PHE A 36 3.43 5.45 1.91
N ARG A 37 3.40 4.62 0.88
CA ARG A 37 4.10 4.86 -0.40
C ARG A 37 3.06 4.85 -1.52
N MET A 38 3.09 5.86 -2.37
CA MET A 38 2.17 6.01 -3.50
C MET A 38 2.94 6.52 -4.72
N PRO A 39 2.47 6.26 -5.95
CA PRO A 39 2.95 6.99 -7.11
C PRO A 39 2.63 8.48 -6.95
N SER A 40 3.56 9.35 -7.36
CA SER A 40 3.37 10.81 -7.31
C SER A 40 2.39 11.33 -8.35
N ASP A 41 2.19 10.57 -9.44
CA ASP A 41 1.43 10.94 -10.64
C ASP A 41 0.06 10.26 -10.75
N LEU A 42 -0.25 9.29 -9.88
CA LEU A 42 -1.51 8.55 -9.96
C LEU A 42 -2.70 9.40 -9.49
N ASN A 43 -3.61 9.68 -10.42
CA ASN A 43 -4.87 10.36 -10.14
C ASN A 43 -6.06 9.37 -10.10
N LEU A 44 -7.21 9.82 -9.65
CA LEU A 44 -8.41 8.99 -9.54
C LEU A 44 -8.93 8.54 -10.92
N LYS A 45 -8.85 9.39 -11.94
CA LYS A 45 -9.30 9.05 -13.31
C LYS A 45 -8.49 7.90 -13.89
N ASP A 46 -7.19 7.86 -13.61
CA ASP A 46 -6.31 6.76 -13.99
C ASP A 46 -6.75 5.42 -13.42
N THR A 47 -7.39 5.42 -12.25
CA THR A 47 -7.89 4.20 -11.60
C THR A 47 -9.27 3.77 -12.12
N GLN A 48 -10.05 4.67 -12.74
CA GLN A 48 -11.38 4.36 -13.30
C GLN A 48 -11.32 3.44 -14.51
N ALA A 49 -10.19 3.40 -15.23
CA ALA A 49 -9.98 2.47 -16.33
C ALA A 49 -9.88 1.00 -15.88
N PHE A 50 -9.78 0.75 -14.57
CA PHE A 50 -9.59 -0.58 -13.99
C PHE A 50 -10.84 -0.96 -13.18
N PRO A 51 -11.65 -1.95 -13.58
CA PRO A 51 -12.89 -2.30 -12.86
C PRO A 51 -12.67 -2.94 -11.49
N TYR A 52 -11.45 -3.36 -11.13
CA TYR A 52 -11.18 -4.05 -9.87
C TYR A 52 -10.11 -3.35 -9.03
N LYS A 53 -10.30 -3.40 -7.71
CA LYS A 53 -9.31 -3.01 -6.71
C LYS A 53 -8.84 -4.25 -5.96
N ALA A 54 -7.60 -4.66 -6.24
CA ALA A 54 -6.96 -5.81 -5.63
C ALA A 54 -6.05 -5.38 -4.48
N ARG A 55 -6.00 -6.20 -3.44
CA ARG A 55 -5.11 -6.05 -2.31
C ARG A 55 -4.33 -7.33 -2.06
N ILE A 56 -3.07 -7.14 -1.73
CA ILE A 56 -2.17 -8.19 -1.26
C ILE A 56 -1.77 -7.78 0.14
N SER A 57 -1.96 -8.65 1.11
CA SER A 57 -1.65 -8.35 2.50
C SER A 57 -0.62 -9.33 3.05
N TRP A 58 0.36 -8.83 3.79
CA TRP A 58 1.38 -9.62 4.46
C TRP A 58 1.35 -9.27 5.95
N LYS A 59 1.00 -10.23 6.80
CA LYS A 59 1.06 -10.08 8.26
C LYS A 59 2.47 -10.41 8.75
N TYR A 60 3.02 -9.58 9.62
CA TYR A 60 4.34 -9.81 10.19
C TYR A 60 4.31 -9.71 11.70
N VAL A 61 5.23 -10.41 12.35
CA VAL A 61 5.43 -10.35 13.80
C VAL A 61 6.52 -9.33 14.09
N SER A 62 6.20 -8.35 14.94
CA SER A 62 7.15 -7.33 15.41
C SER A 62 6.66 -6.79 16.75
N ASP A 63 7.62 -6.45 17.62
CA ASP A 63 7.38 -5.70 18.86
C ASP A 63 7.15 -4.21 18.58
N ARG A 64 7.40 -3.78 17.34
CA ARG A 64 7.21 -2.41 16.86
C ARG A 64 6.11 -2.36 15.79
N PHE A 65 5.67 -1.15 15.45
CA PHE A 65 4.73 -0.90 14.36
C PHE A 65 5.29 -1.17 12.96
N LEU A 66 6.61 -1.32 12.84
CA LEU A 66 7.31 -1.60 11.58
C LEU A 66 7.94 -3.00 11.61
N PRO A 67 8.10 -3.64 10.44
CA PRO A 67 8.75 -4.94 10.33
C PRO A 67 10.24 -4.89 10.69
N SER A 68 10.80 -6.04 11.07
CA SER A 68 12.26 -6.18 11.25
C SER A 68 13.01 -5.97 9.92
N SER A 69 14.30 -5.64 9.96
CA SER A 69 15.11 -5.46 8.75
C SER A 69 15.08 -6.67 7.81
N LYS A 70 15.12 -7.88 8.38
CA LYS A 70 15.02 -9.15 7.61
C LYS A 70 13.67 -9.29 6.93
N GLU A 71 12.60 -8.98 7.65
CA GLU A 71 11.24 -9.07 7.12
C GLU A 71 10.97 -8.00 6.05
N SER A 72 11.44 -6.77 6.28
CA SER A 72 11.44 -5.68 5.29
C SER A 72 12.15 -6.07 3.99
N ALA A 73 13.31 -6.73 4.08
CA ALA A 73 14.03 -7.19 2.89
C ALA A 73 13.20 -8.19 2.05
N ARG A 74 12.50 -9.12 2.71
CA ARG A 74 11.60 -10.05 2.03
C ARG A 74 10.39 -9.34 1.43
N MET A 75 9.80 -8.39 2.15
CA MET A 75 8.69 -7.58 1.62
C MET A 75 9.12 -6.73 0.42
N MET A 76 10.33 -6.19 0.41
CA MET A 76 10.87 -5.45 -0.74
C MET A 76 11.09 -6.35 -1.95
N GLN A 77 11.55 -7.58 -1.75
CA GLN A 77 11.67 -8.55 -2.84
C GLN A 77 10.29 -8.84 -3.45
N VAL A 78 9.29 -9.13 -2.62
CA VAL A 78 7.92 -9.38 -3.06
C VAL A 78 7.29 -8.16 -3.72
N ASP A 79 7.50 -6.96 -3.17
CA ASP A 79 7.06 -5.69 -3.78
C ASP A 79 7.53 -5.56 -5.23
N ARG A 80 8.81 -5.83 -5.49
CA ARG A 80 9.41 -5.75 -6.84
C ARG A 80 8.82 -6.81 -7.78
N LEU A 81 8.74 -8.07 -7.33
CA LEU A 81 8.25 -9.18 -8.14
C LEU A 81 6.78 -8.99 -8.55
N ILE A 82 5.94 -8.63 -7.58
CA ILE A 82 4.52 -8.42 -7.81
C ILE A 82 4.31 -7.25 -8.76
N LYS A 83 4.92 -6.09 -8.48
CA LYS A 83 4.75 -4.91 -9.33
C LYS A 83 5.15 -5.21 -10.77
N ALA A 84 6.33 -5.79 -10.98
CA ALA A 84 6.79 -6.14 -12.33
C ALA A 84 5.81 -7.06 -13.08
N ALA A 85 5.24 -8.06 -12.40
CA ALA A 85 4.33 -9.02 -13.02
C ALA A 85 2.95 -8.45 -13.35
N VAL A 86 2.39 -7.62 -12.46
CA VAL A 86 1.00 -7.14 -12.60
C VAL A 86 0.90 -5.84 -13.38
N THR A 87 1.95 -5.00 -13.41
CA THR A 87 1.93 -3.76 -14.19
C THR A 87 2.40 -3.93 -15.63
N ALA A 88 2.88 -5.13 -16.00
CA ALA A 88 3.24 -5.46 -17.37
C ALA A 88 2.07 -5.21 -18.34
N ASP A 89 2.37 -4.62 -19.49
CA ASP A 89 1.41 -4.29 -20.56
C ASP A 89 0.26 -3.37 -20.12
N GLY A 90 0.42 -2.64 -19.00
CA GLY A 90 -0.62 -1.78 -18.45
C GLY A 90 -1.79 -2.55 -17.82
N PHE A 91 -1.63 -3.85 -17.52
CA PHE A 91 -2.68 -4.71 -16.96
C PHE A 91 -3.21 -4.24 -15.60
N ALA A 92 -2.33 -3.69 -14.77
CA ALA A 92 -2.68 -3.08 -13.49
C ALA A 92 -1.86 -1.83 -13.21
N LYS A 93 -2.40 -0.92 -12.39
CA LYS A 93 -1.68 0.20 -11.79
C LYS A 93 -1.44 -0.05 -10.31
N TRP A 94 -0.23 0.20 -9.84
CA TRP A 94 0.08 0.23 -8.42
C TRP A 94 -0.53 1.49 -7.78
N GLY A 95 -1.40 1.31 -6.79
CA GLY A 95 -2.06 2.41 -6.10
C GLY A 95 -1.26 2.91 -4.90
N CYS A 96 -0.99 2.04 -3.95
CA CYS A 96 -0.22 2.37 -2.76
C CYS A 96 0.35 1.12 -2.09
N THR A 97 1.35 1.34 -1.25
CA THR A 97 1.81 0.37 -0.26
C THR A 97 1.72 1.00 1.12
N VAL A 98 1.07 0.31 2.03
CA VAL A 98 0.92 0.75 3.43
C VAL A 98 1.62 -0.26 4.32
N THR A 99 2.51 0.20 5.19
CA THR A 99 3.22 -0.66 6.16
C THR A 99 3.02 -0.10 7.55
N GLY A 100 2.30 -0.83 8.40
CA GLY A 100 1.97 -0.39 9.76
C GLY A 100 1.01 -1.38 10.41
N GLY A 101 0.78 -1.27 11.72
CA GLY A 101 -0.18 -2.13 12.41
C GLY A 101 0.07 -3.63 12.23
N LYS A 102 1.35 -4.05 12.18
CA LYS A 102 1.77 -5.46 12.00
C LYS A 102 1.37 -6.08 10.66
N ARG A 103 1.10 -5.24 9.65
CA ARG A 103 0.76 -5.68 8.29
C ARG A 103 1.37 -4.75 7.24
N GLN A 104 1.73 -5.32 6.09
CA GLN A 104 1.98 -4.58 4.87
C GLN A 104 0.88 -4.89 3.87
N VAL A 105 0.33 -3.86 3.23
CA VAL A 105 -0.72 -3.99 2.22
C VAL A 105 -0.23 -3.33 0.94
N TRP A 106 -0.28 -4.06 -0.17
CA TRP A 106 -0.15 -3.50 -1.51
C TRP A 106 -1.52 -3.41 -2.14
N VAL A 107 -1.85 -2.24 -2.68
CA VAL A 107 -3.10 -1.99 -3.39
C VAL A 107 -2.80 -1.79 -4.86
N PHE A 108 -3.58 -2.47 -5.71
CA PHE A 108 -3.53 -2.37 -7.15
C PHE A 108 -4.92 -2.16 -7.74
N TYR A 109 -4.95 -1.46 -8.85
CA TYR A 109 -6.13 -1.31 -9.70
C TYR A 109 -5.90 -2.17 -10.95
N THR A 110 -6.77 -3.15 -11.21
CA THR A 110 -6.55 -4.20 -12.23
C THR A 110 -7.75 -4.35 -13.17
N LEU A 111 -7.45 -4.78 -14.40
CA LEU A 111 -8.46 -5.04 -15.45
C LEU A 111 -9.32 -6.27 -15.14
N ASP A 112 -8.74 -7.26 -14.48
CA ASP A 112 -9.36 -8.54 -14.15
C ASP A 112 -8.77 -9.07 -12.84
N ASP A 113 -9.62 -9.62 -11.97
CA ASP A 113 -9.22 -10.08 -10.63
C ASP A 113 -8.61 -11.49 -10.66
N ALA A 114 -9.19 -12.43 -11.41
CA ALA A 114 -8.68 -13.79 -11.53
C ALA A 114 -7.30 -13.82 -12.22
N ALA A 115 -7.13 -13.07 -13.31
CA ALA A 115 -5.85 -12.94 -13.99
C ALA A 115 -4.81 -12.22 -13.13
N PHE A 116 -5.22 -11.24 -12.30
CA PHE A 116 -4.32 -10.61 -11.33
C PHE A 116 -3.79 -11.64 -10.32
N VAL A 117 -4.67 -12.45 -9.73
CA VAL A 117 -4.27 -13.51 -8.79
C VAL A 117 -3.30 -14.49 -9.45
N SER A 118 -3.61 -14.94 -10.67
CA SER A 118 -2.75 -15.85 -11.44
C SER A 118 -1.36 -15.27 -11.69
N ARG A 119 -1.27 -14.00 -12.13
CA ARG A 119 0.01 -13.30 -12.35
C ARG A 119 0.83 -13.18 -11.06
N VAL A 120 0.19 -12.85 -9.94
CA VAL A 120 0.87 -12.76 -8.63
C VAL A 120 1.41 -14.13 -8.22
N GLN A 121 0.59 -15.17 -8.29
CA GLN A 121 0.99 -16.53 -7.91
C GLN A 121 2.16 -17.01 -8.78
N ALA A 122 2.08 -16.82 -10.10
CA ALA A 122 3.16 -17.19 -11.02
C ALA A 122 4.48 -16.46 -10.72
N ALA A 123 4.41 -15.15 -10.41
CA ALA A 123 5.59 -14.34 -10.10
C ALA A 123 6.30 -14.78 -8.82
N LEU A 124 5.54 -15.28 -7.83
CA LEU A 124 6.06 -15.64 -6.52
C LEU A 124 6.43 -17.12 -6.39
N ALA A 125 5.88 -17.99 -7.25
CA ALA A 125 6.07 -19.44 -7.19
C ALA A 125 7.55 -19.88 -7.11
N GLN A 126 8.46 -19.17 -7.78
CA GLN A 126 9.88 -19.52 -7.85
C GLN A 126 10.71 -19.01 -6.66
N THR A 127 10.19 -18.06 -5.88
CA THR A 127 10.95 -17.33 -4.86
C THR A 127 10.48 -17.61 -3.44
N GLY A 128 9.40 -18.36 -3.31
CA GLY A 128 9.07 -19.13 -2.12
C GLY A 128 7.59 -19.01 -1.73
N PRO A 129 7.16 -19.79 -0.73
CA PRO A 129 5.92 -19.48 -0.06
C PRO A 129 6.10 -18.17 0.72
N TYR A 130 5.22 -17.22 0.43
CA TYR A 130 5.11 -15.97 1.18
C TYR A 130 3.81 -15.97 1.97
N PRO A 131 3.78 -15.38 3.18
CA PRO A 131 2.57 -15.31 4.01
C PRO A 131 1.63 -14.20 3.51
N ILE A 132 1.25 -14.28 2.24
CA ILE A 132 0.39 -13.30 1.59
C ILE A 132 -1.06 -13.76 1.51
N GLU A 133 -1.97 -12.84 1.75
CA GLU A 133 -3.41 -13.01 1.55
C GLU A 133 -3.83 -12.11 0.38
N LEU A 134 -4.50 -12.69 -0.61
CA LEU A 134 -5.02 -11.98 -1.78
C LEU A 134 -6.50 -11.72 -1.60
N SER A 135 -6.93 -10.50 -1.89
CA SER A 135 -8.34 -10.13 -1.97
C SER A 135 -8.55 -9.18 -3.13
N SER A 136 -9.68 -9.27 -3.81
CA SER A 136 -10.07 -8.33 -4.85
C SER A 136 -11.54 -8.00 -4.70
N ARG A 137 -11.91 -6.80 -5.12
CA ARG A 137 -13.31 -6.40 -5.23
C ARG A 137 -13.51 -5.59 -6.49
N LYS A 138 -14.71 -5.70 -7.06
CA LYS A 138 -15.15 -4.78 -8.11
C LYS A 138 -15.23 -3.36 -7.53
N GLN A 139 -14.72 -2.39 -8.26
CA GLN A 139 -14.88 -0.99 -7.89
C GLN A 139 -16.35 -0.61 -8.09
N ALA A 140 -16.91 0.12 -7.13
CA ALA A 140 -18.18 0.79 -7.36
C ALA A 140 -17.94 1.93 -8.36
N ASP A 141 -18.89 2.17 -9.26
CA ASP A 141 -18.87 3.38 -10.09
C ASP A 141 -18.87 4.58 -9.15
N PHE A 142 -17.80 5.38 -9.18
CA PHE A 142 -17.69 6.61 -8.41
C PHE A 142 -18.62 7.65 -9.02
N SER A 143 -19.92 7.49 -8.81
CA SER A 143 -20.96 8.38 -9.29
C SER A 143 -21.91 8.72 -8.14
N ALA A 144 -21.40 9.43 -7.14
CA ALA A 144 -22.18 10.27 -6.24
C ALA A 144 -21.22 11.11 -5.40
N GLU A 145 -21.52 12.41 -5.34
CA GLU A 145 -20.82 13.49 -4.64
C GLU A 145 -19.49 13.91 -5.27
N VAL A 146 -19.57 15.04 -5.98
CA VAL A 146 -18.45 15.86 -6.41
C VAL A 146 -17.84 16.50 -5.17
N PRO A 147 -16.61 16.16 -4.74
CA PRO A 147 -15.80 17.16 -4.08
C PRO A 147 -15.12 17.99 -5.18
N ASN A 148 -15.00 19.28 -4.90
CA ASN A 148 -14.32 20.32 -5.65
C ASN A 148 -13.28 19.84 -6.68
N THR A 149 -13.20 20.53 -7.83
CA THR A 149 -12.29 20.32 -8.97
C THR A 149 -10.78 20.21 -8.67
N GLU A 150 -10.39 20.32 -7.40
CA GLU A 150 -9.03 20.19 -6.88
C GLU A 150 -8.68 18.76 -6.38
N GLN A 151 -9.66 17.88 -6.13
CA GLN A 151 -9.41 16.51 -5.61
C GLN A 151 -9.34 15.44 -6.71
N THR A 152 -8.46 15.65 -7.71
CA THR A 152 -8.17 14.62 -8.71
C THR A 152 -7.13 13.59 -8.25
N ARG A 153 -6.33 13.92 -7.23
CA ARG A 153 -5.24 13.06 -6.73
C ARG A 153 -5.79 11.89 -5.91
N LEU A 154 -5.22 10.70 -6.08
CA LEU A 154 -5.53 9.56 -5.22
C LEU A 154 -4.91 9.78 -3.84
N THR A 155 -5.72 9.85 -2.79
CA THR A 155 -5.26 10.03 -1.40
C THR A 155 -4.91 8.69 -0.74
N PRO A 156 -4.04 8.66 0.29
CA PRO A 156 -3.76 7.45 1.07
C PRO A 156 -5.02 6.75 1.60
N LYS A 157 -5.98 7.51 2.13
CA LYS A 157 -7.28 7.03 2.63
C LYS A 157 -8.06 6.32 1.52
N ARG A 158 -8.28 6.99 0.38
CA ARG A 158 -8.98 6.41 -0.78
C ARG A 158 -8.25 5.22 -1.40
N CYS A 159 -6.92 5.23 -1.38
CA CYS A 159 -6.15 4.09 -1.84
C CYS A 159 -6.33 2.89 -0.91
N LEU A 160 -6.35 3.09 0.40
CA LEU A 160 -6.48 1.98 1.33
C LEU A 160 -7.92 1.44 1.38
N GLU A 161 -8.95 2.29 1.46
CA GLU A 161 -10.36 1.95 1.73
C GLU A 161 -11.12 1.35 0.56
#